data_AF-A0AAJ4XHM5-F1
#
_entry.id   AF-A0AAJ4XHM5-F1
#
_cell.length_a   1.000
_cell.length_b   1.000
_cell.length_c   1.000
_cell.angle_alpha   90.00
_cell.angle_beta   90.00
_cell.angle_gamma   90.00
#
_symmetry.space_group_name_H-M   'P 1'
#
loop_
_entity.id
_entity.type
_entity.pdbx_description
1 polymer ?
#
loop_
_entity_poly.entity_id
_entity_poly.type
_entity_poly.pdbx_seq_one_letter_code
_entity_poly.pdbx_strand_id
1 'polypeptide(L)'
;MRFIAISASLLIAVGMVAASSIAQLKSDIQAIDSGVVNLYQHCQTEQLSLFSALAIKTAADDLTTKINAGSKDAQALNEKLGDADAKSLIKTLADTETRVKITTGLMAKLKPQFDKLRTTALALSTINQLQEEVKDFGERLISICPQSTRSAAKQLSEKYNTDLANCAEAYQNTSSESEKGDMGSQSSQNAQVENST
;
A
#
# COMPACT_ATOMS: atom_id res chain seq x y z
N MET A 1 -13.44 -25.59 -6.78
CA MET A 1 -13.20 -24.58 -5.72
C MET A 1 -12.29 -25.22 -4.68
N ARG A 2 -11.06 -24.74 -4.53
CA ARG A 2 -10.12 -25.23 -3.50
C ARG A 2 -10.01 -24.15 -2.44
N PHE A 3 -10.59 -24.40 -1.27
CA PHE A 3 -10.42 -23.58 -0.08
C PHE A 3 -9.02 -23.84 0.46
N ILE A 4 -8.15 -22.83 0.44
CA ILE A 4 -6.87 -22.88 1.12
C ILE A 4 -7.09 -22.30 2.52
N ALA A 5 -6.96 -23.15 3.53
CA ALA A 5 -7.01 -22.76 4.93
C ALA A 5 -5.85 -21.80 5.24
N ILE A 6 -6.18 -20.59 5.68
CA ILE A 6 -5.19 -19.63 6.17
C ILE A 6 -4.91 -20.02 7.63
N SER A 7 -3.76 -20.65 7.86
CA SER A 7 -3.26 -20.93 9.19
C SER A 7 -2.84 -19.63 9.87
N ALA A 8 -3.62 -19.21 10.86
CA ALA A 8 -3.26 -18.12 11.77
C ALA A 8 -2.20 -18.61 12.76
N SER A 9 -0.93 -18.28 12.50
CA SER A 9 0.13 -18.40 13.49
C SER A 9 0.27 -17.08 14.22
N LEU A 10 -0.51 -16.94 15.30
CA LEU A 10 -0.36 -15.86 16.28
C LEU A 10 0.92 -16.12 17.09
N LEU A 11 2.00 -15.38 16.79
CA LEU A 11 3.23 -15.41 17.58
C LEU A 11 3.19 -14.28 18.60
N ILE A 12 2.93 -14.64 19.85
CA ILE A 12 3.04 -13.77 21.03
C ILE A 12 4.54 -13.58 21.31
N ALA A 13 5.06 -12.36 21.16
CA ALA A 13 6.42 -12.02 21.55
C ALA A 13 6.47 -11.61 23.04
N VAL A 14 7.10 -12.47 23.84
CA VAL A 14 7.51 -12.22 25.23
C VAL A 14 8.74 -11.30 25.21
N GLY A 15 8.78 -10.33 26.12
CA GLY A 15 9.85 -9.34 26.21
C GLY A 15 11.21 -9.91 26.61
N MET A 16 12.22 -9.60 25.79
CA MET A 16 13.58 -9.19 26.15
C MET A 16 14.07 -8.34 24.97
N VAL A 17 14.68 -7.16 25.21
CA VAL A 17 15.37 -6.42 24.14
C VAL A 17 16.70 -7.14 23.88
N ALA A 18 16.63 -8.33 23.29
CA ALA A 18 17.80 -8.94 22.69
C ALA A 18 18.19 -8.09 21.48
N ALA A 19 19.49 -7.90 21.26
CA ALA A 19 19.96 -7.32 20.01
C ALA A 19 19.41 -8.16 18.86
N SER A 20 18.72 -7.53 17.92
CA SER A 20 18.20 -8.24 16.74
C SER A 20 19.36 -8.60 15.82
N SER A 21 19.23 -9.71 15.11
CA SER A 21 20.26 -10.17 14.18
C SER A 21 19.92 -9.79 12.74
N ILE A 22 20.92 -9.73 11.86
CA ILE A 22 20.70 -9.52 10.42
C ILE A 22 19.79 -10.63 9.84
N ALA A 23 19.90 -11.86 10.36
CA ALA A 23 19.03 -12.97 9.95
C ALA A 23 17.56 -12.73 10.34
N GLN A 24 17.31 -12.17 11.52
CA GLN A 24 15.96 -11.79 11.95
C GLN A 24 15.38 -10.70 11.03
N LEU A 25 16.14 -9.62 10.79
CA LEU A 25 15.69 -8.56 9.88
C LEU A 25 15.38 -9.08 8.46
N LYS A 26 16.17 -10.03 7.95
CA LYS A 26 15.90 -10.70 6.67
C LYS A 26 14.57 -11.47 6.71
N SER A 27 14.31 -12.17 7.80
CA SER A 27 13.04 -12.89 8.02
C SER A 27 11.86 -11.92 8.04
N ASP A 28 11.97 -10.77 8.69
CA ASP A 28 10.89 -9.78 8.74
C ASP A 28 10.62 -9.18 7.36
N ILE A 29 11.66 -8.91 6.56
CA ILE A 29 11.50 -8.43 5.19
C ILE A 29 10.78 -9.47 4.31
N GLN A 30 11.07 -10.76 4.48
CA GLN A 30 10.32 -11.83 3.82
C GLN A 30 8.87 -11.91 4.29
N ALA A 31 8.63 -11.68 5.59
CA ALA A 31 7.28 -11.61 6.13
C ALA A 31 6.52 -10.42 5.52
N ILE A 32 7.14 -9.24 5.42
CA ILE A 32 6.56 -8.05 4.77
C ILE A 32 6.18 -8.36 3.33
N ASP A 33 7.08 -8.97 2.54
CA ASP A 33 6.75 -9.39 1.16
C ASP A 33 5.53 -10.30 1.12
N SER A 34 5.47 -11.30 2.01
CA SER A 34 4.31 -12.19 2.14
C SER A 34 3.04 -11.44 2.54
N GLY A 35 3.14 -10.43 3.41
CA GLY A 35 2.03 -9.55 3.80
C GLY A 35 1.52 -8.72 2.62
N VAL A 36 2.42 -8.20 1.78
CA VAL A 36 2.06 -7.49 0.54
C VAL A 36 1.37 -8.44 -0.44
N VAL A 37 1.84 -9.68 -0.58
CA VAL A 37 1.18 -10.72 -1.39
C VAL A 37 -0.23 -11.01 -0.88
N ASN A 38 -0.40 -11.12 0.44
CA ASN A 38 -1.71 -11.37 1.04
C ASN A 38 -2.68 -10.20 0.80
N LEU A 39 -2.23 -8.95 1.03
CA LEU A 39 -3.03 -7.76 0.76
C LEU A 39 -3.40 -7.65 -0.73
N TYR A 40 -2.43 -7.91 -1.63
CA TYR A 40 -2.65 -7.96 -3.07
C TYR A 40 -3.79 -8.94 -3.42
N GLN A 41 -3.77 -10.15 -2.86
CA GLN A 41 -4.79 -11.17 -3.14
C GLN A 41 -6.19 -10.68 -2.76
N HIS A 42 -6.34 -10.00 -1.63
CA HIS A 42 -7.63 -9.46 -1.20
C HIS A 42 -8.10 -8.24 -2.01
N CYS A 43 -7.17 -7.48 -2.61
CA CYS A 43 -7.52 -6.37 -3.49
C CYS A 43 -7.97 -6.80 -4.89
N GLN A 44 -7.74 -8.05 -5.28
CA GLN A 44 -8.19 -8.62 -6.57
C GLN A 44 -9.69 -9.01 -6.56
N THR A 45 -10.55 -8.15 -6.02
CA THR A 45 -12.00 -8.36 -6.03
C THR A 45 -12.66 -7.53 -7.13
N GLU A 46 -13.56 -8.15 -7.90
CA GLU A 46 -14.38 -7.46 -8.90
C GLU A 46 -15.47 -6.61 -8.22
N GLN A 47 -16.04 -7.13 -7.13
CA GLN A 47 -17.09 -6.47 -6.36
C GLN A 47 -16.77 -6.52 -4.86
N LEU A 48 -16.64 -5.34 -4.26
CA LEU A 48 -16.40 -5.15 -2.85
C LEU A 48 -17.71 -5.30 -2.07
N SER A 49 -17.74 -6.28 -1.18
CA SER A 49 -18.70 -6.41 -0.08
C SER A 49 -18.07 -5.95 1.24
N LEU A 50 -18.89 -5.83 2.30
CA LEU A 50 -18.38 -5.58 3.65
C LEU A 50 -17.40 -6.66 4.11
N PHE A 51 -17.62 -7.93 3.76
CA PHE A 51 -16.71 -9.03 4.11
C PHE A 51 -15.35 -8.90 3.42
N SER A 52 -15.33 -8.57 2.13
CA SER A 52 -14.06 -8.34 1.41
C SER A 52 -13.37 -7.06 1.87
N ALA A 53 -14.12 -6.01 2.21
CA ALA A 53 -13.56 -4.78 2.78
C ALA A 53 -12.88 -5.06 4.14
N LEU A 54 -13.53 -5.87 4.99
CA LEU A 54 -12.95 -6.32 6.25
C LEU A 54 -11.70 -7.18 6.01
N ALA A 55 -11.72 -8.09 5.03
CA ALA A 55 -10.56 -8.91 4.70
C ALA A 55 -9.36 -8.07 4.22
N ILE A 56 -9.59 -7.06 3.39
CA ILE A 56 -8.56 -6.09 2.98
C ILE A 56 -7.99 -5.38 4.21
N LYS A 57 -8.85 -4.90 5.11
CA LYS A 57 -8.40 -4.24 6.35
C LYS A 57 -7.54 -5.18 7.19
N THR A 58 -8.00 -6.40 7.45
CA THR A 58 -7.26 -7.39 8.25
C THR A 58 -5.89 -7.69 7.62
N ALA A 59 -5.82 -7.83 6.30
CA ALA A 59 -4.56 -8.05 5.60
C ALA A 59 -3.62 -6.84 5.70
N ALA A 60 -4.17 -5.61 5.66
CA ALA A 60 -3.39 -4.40 5.84
C ALA A 60 -2.88 -4.25 7.29
N ASP A 61 -3.71 -4.52 8.30
CA ASP A 61 -3.30 -4.51 9.72
C ASP A 61 -2.19 -5.54 10.00
N ASP A 62 -2.31 -6.72 9.39
CA ASP A 62 -1.29 -7.78 9.46
C ASP A 62 0.02 -7.36 8.79
N LEU A 63 -0.05 -6.72 7.61
CA LEU A 63 1.12 -6.14 6.96
C LEU A 63 1.77 -5.05 7.83
N THR A 64 0.98 -4.14 8.40
CA THR A 64 1.47 -3.13 9.35
C THR A 64 2.19 -3.77 10.53
N THR A 65 1.65 -4.83 11.11
CA THR A 65 2.29 -5.54 12.23
C THR A 65 3.67 -6.09 11.83
N LYS A 66 3.80 -6.63 10.63
CA LYS A 66 5.07 -7.14 10.09
C LYS A 66 6.08 -6.03 9.80
N ILE A 67 5.63 -4.91 9.24
CA ILE A 67 6.46 -3.71 9.04
C ILE A 67 7.00 -3.24 10.40
N ASN A 68 6.16 -3.21 11.43
CA ASN A 68 6.56 -2.77 12.77
C ASN A 68 7.54 -3.72 13.42
N ALA A 69 7.41 -5.02 13.19
CA ALA A 69 8.40 -6.01 13.63
C ALA A 69 9.77 -5.75 12.97
N GLY A 70 9.81 -5.69 11.63
CA GLY A 70 11.06 -5.39 10.91
C GLY A 70 11.65 -4.02 11.26
N SER A 71 10.79 -3.03 11.55
CA SER A 71 11.17 -1.70 12.01
C SER A 71 11.82 -1.74 13.40
N LYS A 72 11.29 -2.55 14.34
CA LYS A 72 11.91 -2.77 15.65
C LYS A 72 13.23 -3.52 15.53
N ASP A 73 13.29 -4.55 14.68
CA ASP A 73 14.50 -5.34 14.49
C ASP A 73 15.61 -4.55 13.77
N ALA A 74 15.25 -3.68 12.82
CA ALA A 74 16.19 -2.73 12.22
C ALA A 74 16.76 -1.74 13.25
N GLN A 75 15.94 -1.29 14.20
CA GLN A 75 16.37 -0.38 15.26
C GLN A 75 17.24 -1.07 16.32
N ALA A 76 16.96 -2.33 16.63
CA ALA A 76 17.67 -3.12 17.64
C ALA A 76 18.97 -3.76 17.12
N LEU A 77 19.30 -3.57 15.84
CA LEU A 77 20.59 -3.97 15.28
C LEU A 77 21.71 -3.10 15.86
N ASN A 78 22.68 -3.74 16.50
CA ASN A 78 23.85 -3.08 17.09
C ASN A 78 24.99 -2.86 16.09
N GLU A 79 24.84 -3.30 14.85
CA GLU A 79 25.82 -3.17 13.79
C GLU A 79 25.21 -2.62 12.50
N LYS A 80 26.06 -2.06 11.63
CA LYS A 80 25.64 -1.70 10.27
C LYS A 80 25.56 -2.95 9.42
N LEU A 81 24.71 -2.93 8.40
CA LEU A 81 24.67 -3.99 7.41
C LEU A 81 25.99 -4.05 6.64
N GLY A 82 26.49 -5.27 6.40
CA GLY A 82 27.52 -5.49 5.40
C GLY A 82 27.01 -5.16 3.99
N ASP A 83 27.91 -4.81 3.07
CA ASP A 83 27.54 -4.44 1.70
C ASP A 83 26.71 -5.54 0.99
N ALA A 84 27.06 -6.81 1.20
CA ALA A 84 26.35 -7.95 0.61
C ALA A 84 24.92 -8.07 1.16
N ASP A 85 24.75 -7.94 2.47
CA ASP A 85 23.45 -7.99 3.12
C ASP A 85 22.58 -6.81 2.71
N ALA A 86 23.13 -5.60 2.69
CA ALA A 86 22.43 -4.41 2.26
C ALA A 86 21.94 -4.53 0.80
N LYS A 87 22.81 -5.00 -0.11
CA LYS A 87 22.42 -5.25 -1.52
C LYS A 87 21.33 -6.30 -1.64
N SER A 88 21.43 -7.39 -0.87
CA SER A 88 20.42 -8.45 -0.87
C SER A 88 19.07 -7.93 -0.37
N LEU A 89 19.05 -7.16 0.73
CA LEU A 89 17.82 -6.59 1.30
C LEU A 89 17.18 -5.59 0.34
N ILE A 90 17.97 -4.69 -0.26
CA ILE A 90 17.47 -3.72 -1.24
C ILE A 90 16.90 -4.44 -2.46
N LYS A 91 17.53 -5.51 -2.93
CA LYS A 91 16.99 -6.30 -4.05
C LYS A 91 15.63 -6.91 -3.69
N THR A 92 15.53 -7.57 -2.54
CA THR A 92 14.24 -8.16 -2.09
C THR A 92 13.16 -7.09 -2.01
N LEU A 93 13.46 -5.95 -1.38
CA LEU A 93 12.51 -4.85 -1.25
C LEU A 93 12.19 -4.19 -2.61
N ALA A 94 13.09 -4.19 -3.59
CA ALA A 94 12.78 -3.71 -4.93
C ALA A 94 11.80 -4.65 -5.66
N ASP A 95 11.96 -5.97 -5.50
CA ASP A 95 11.03 -6.95 -6.03
C ASP A 95 9.64 -6.80 -5.38
N THR A 96 9.59 -6.54 -4.07
CA THR A 96 8.35 -6.26 -3.32
C THR A 96 7.70 -4.94 -3.75
N GLU A 97 8.46 -3.91 -4.13
CA GLU A 97 7.94 -2.58 -4.49
C GLU A 97 7.04 -2.65 -5.72
N THR A 98 7.42 -3.45 -6.72
CA THR A 98 6.58 -3.66 -7.92
C THR A 98 5.20 -4.18 -7.53
N ARG A 99 5.12 -5.04 -6.51
CA ARG A 99 3.86 -5.56 -6.00
C ARG A 99 3.10 -4.52 -5.19
N VAL A 100 3.77 -3.73 -4.34
CA VAL A 100 3.13 -2.63 -3.61
C VAL A 100 2.51 -1.61 -4.55
N LYS A 101 3.20 -1.23 -5.64
CA LYS A 101 2.67 -0.35 -6.67
C LYS A 101 1.37 -0.88 -7.29
N ILE A 102 1.33 -2.18 -7.60
CA ILE A 102 0.13 -2.82 -8.15
C ILE A 102 -0.98 -2.83 -7.10
N THR A 103 -0.69 -3.24 -5.87
CA THR A 103 -1.66 -3.33 -4.77
C THR A 103 -2.27 -1.96 -4.45
N THR A 104 -1.46 -0.92 -4.30
CA THR A 104 -1.92 0.46 -4.05
C THR A 104 -2.75 0.99 -5.21
N GLY A 105 -2.37 0.67 -6.46
CA GLY A 105 -3.19 0.96 -7.65
C GLY A 105 -4.55 0.25 -7.65
N LEU A 106 -4.62 -1.00 -7.18
CA LEU A 106 -5.89 -1.72 -7.02
C LEU A 106 -6.74 -1.10 -5.90
N MET A 107 -6.14 -0.79 -4.76
CA MET A 107 -6.84 -0.12 -3.65
C MET A 107 -7.45 1.22 -4.10
N ALA A 108 -6.69 2.06 -4.80
CA ALA A 108 -7.20 3.31 -5.36
C ALA A 108 -8.43 3.09 -6.28
N LYS A 109 -8.41 2.05 -7.12
CA LYS A 109 -9.54 1.67 -7.98
C LYS A 109 -10.76 1.16 -7.21
N LEU A 110 -10.58 0.63 -5.99
CA LEU A 110 -11.68 0.17 -5.15
C LEU A 110 -12.42 1.32 -4.44
N LYS A 111 -11.89 2.54 -4.43
CA LYS A 111 -12.50 3.68 -3.74
C LYS A 111 -14.01 3.85 -4.03
N PRO A 112 -14.52 3.84 -5.28
CA PRO A 112 -15.96 4.01 -5.52
C PRO A 112 -16.80 2.93 -4.85
N GLN A 113 -16.24 1.75 -4.61
CA GLN A 113 -16.92 0.66 -3.92
C GLN A 113 -16.88 0.86 -2.40
N PHE A 114 -15.75 1.33 -1.85
CA PHE A 114 -15.69 1.78 -0.45
C PHE A 114 -16.67 2.93 -0.17
N ASP A 115 -16.84 3.86 -1.11
CA ASP A 115 -17.83 4.95 -1.02
C ASP A 115 -19.26 4.38 -0.93
N LYS A 116 -19.61 3.43 -1.80
CA LYS A 116 -20.92 2.74 -1.78
C LYS A 116 -21.18 2.02 -0.46
N LEU A 117 -20.13 1.43 0.13
CA LEU A 117 -20.20 0.75 1.42
C LEU A 117 -20.11 1.72 2.62
N ARG A 118 -19.88 3.02 2.39
CA ARG A 118 -19.66 4.05 3.42
C ARG A 118 -18.47 3.74 4.34
N THR A 119 -17.44 3.09 3.81
CA THR A 119 -16.23 2.68 4.53
C THR A 119 -14.96 3.40 4.05
N THR A 120 -15.10 4.46 3.25
CA THR A 120 -13.97 5.26 2.71
C THR A 120 -13.05 5.81 3.79
N ALA A 121 -13.60 6.35 4.88
CA ALA A 121 -12.80 6.87 5.98
C ALA A 121 -11.96 5.78 6.67
N LEU A 122 -12.52 4.57 6.79
CA LEU A 122 -11.81 3.41 7.34
C LEU A 122 -10.65 3.01 6.44
N ALA A 123 -10.88 2.92 5.12
CA ALA A 123 -9.84 2.61 4.15
C ALA A 123 -8.72 3.67 4.13
N LEU A 124 -9.08 4.95 4.14
CA LEU A 124 -8.11 6.06 4.21
C LEU A 124 -7.28 5.99 5.49
N SER A 125 -7.90 5.72 6.65
CA SER A 125 -7.18 5.55 7.90
C SER A 125 -6.15 4.41 7.83
N THR A 126 -6.51 3.28 7.22
CA THR A 126 -5.60 2.14 7.02
C THR A 126 -4.45 2.49 6.06
N ILE A 127 -4.71 3.23 4.98
CA ILE A 127 -3.67 3.68 4.04
C ILE A 127 -2.69 4.62 4.73
N ASN A 128 -3.19 5.59 5.51
CA ASN A 128 -2.35 6.53 6.24
C ASN A 128 -1.47 5.82 7.28
N GLN A 129 -2.02 4.83 7.98
CA GLN A 129 -1.24 4.01 8.92
C GLN A 129 -0.13 3.23 8.21
N LEU A 130 -0.43 2.60 7.08
CA LEU A 130 0.59 1.92 6.26
C LEU A 130 1.68 2.91 5.80
N GLN A 131 1.30 4.12 5.40
CA GLN A 131 2.23 5.15 4.96
C GLN A 131 3.20 5.57 6.08
N GLU A 132 2.69 5.79 7.29
CA GLU A 132 3.52 6.13 8.45
C GLU A 132 4.52 5.03 8.78
N GLU A 133 4.06 3.78 8.83
CA GLU A 133 4.91 2.64 9.23
C GLU A 133 5.95 2.29 8.15
N VAL A 134 5.60 2.44 6.87
CA VAL A 134 6.55 2.29 5.75
C VAL A 134 7.60 3.38 5.77
N LYS A 135 7.22 4.63 6.09
CA LYS A 135 8.16 5.73 6.23
C LYS A 135 9.15 5.45 7.37
N ASP A 136 8.64 5.11 8.55
CA ASP A 136 9.45 4.79 9.72
C ASP A 136 10.41 3.62 9.46
N PHE A 137 9.91 2.55 8.85
CA PHE A 137 10.74 1.40 8.47
C PHE A 137 11.84 1.79 7.47
N GLY A 138 11.50 2.58 6.45
CA GLY A 138 12.45 3.09 5.47
C GLY A 138 13.57 3.92 6.10
N GLU A 139 13.23 4.84 6.99
CA GLU A 139 14.19 5.68 7.71
C GLU A 139 15.15 4.82 8.56
N ARG A 140 14.63 3.81 9.27
CA ARG A 140 15.44 2.88 10.07
C ARG A 140 16.38 2.05 9.20
N LEU A 141 15.89 1.48 8.10
CA LEU A 141 16.73 0.74 7.15
C LEU A 141 17.86 1.61 6.57
N ILE A 142 17.54 2.82 6.13
CA ILE A 142 18.53 3.78 5.59
C ILE A 142 19.61 4.08 6.63
N SER A 143 19.23 4.18 7.91
CA SER A 143 20.17 4.46 9.00
C SER A 143 21.20 3.35 9.20
N ILE A 144 20.83 2.08 8.97
CA ILE A 144 21.71 0.91 9.14
C ILE A 144 22.44 0.50 7.86
N CYS A 145 22.06 1.05 6.70
CA CYS A 145 22.76 0.80 5.43
C CYS A 145 24.18 1.39 5.39
N PRO A 146 25.14 0.66 4.77
CA PRO A 146 26.45 1.22 4.45
C PRO A 146 26.34 2.33 3.42
N GLN A 147 27.35 3.21 3.37
CA GLN A 147 27.33 4.39 2.52
C GLN A 147 27.18 4.06 1.02
N SER A 148 27.73 2.92 0.60
CA SER A 148 27.67 2.38 -0.77
C SER A 148 26.24 2.14 -1.28
N THR A 149 25.29 1.86 -0.39
CA THR A 149 23.92 1.47 -0.75
C THR A 149 22.84 2.44 -0.25
N ARG A 150 23.21 3.40 0.61
CA ARG A 150 22.27 4.36 1.22
C ARG A 150 21.42 5.13 0.20
N SER A 151 22.00 5.52 -0.94
CA SER A 151 21.26 6.23 -2.00
C SER A 151 20.20 5.34 -2.65
N ALA A 152 20.51 4.06 -2.91
CA ALA A 152 19.56 3.10 -3.47
C ALA A 152 18.43 2.78 -2.47
N ALA A 153 18.77 2.62 -1.18
CA ALA A 153 17.78 2.45 -0.12
C ALA A 153 16.82 3.66 -0.01
N LYS A 154 17.37 4.89 -0.10
CA LYS A 154 16.57 6.12 -0.09
C LYS A 154 15.60 6.21 -1.28
N GLN A 155 16.10 5.98 -2.50
CA GLN A 155 15.26 5.98 -3.70
C GLN A 155 14.14 4.94 -3.62
N LEU A 156 14.45 3.75 -3.08
CA LEU A 156 13.45 2.71 -2.91
C LEU A 156 12.38 3.11 -1.88
N SER A 157 12.78 3.67 -0.74
CA SER A 157 11.84 4.19 0.27
C SER A 157 10.96 5.31 -0.29
N GLU A 158 11.52 6.21 -1.11
CA GLU A 158 10.75 7.27 -1.79
C GLU A 158 9.68 6.72 -2.74
N LYS A 159 9.98 5.64 -3.48
CA LYS A 159 8.99 4.98 -4.35
C LYS A 159 7.80 4.42 -3.56
N TYR A 160 8.08 3.64 -2.52
CA TYR A 160 7.04 3.11 -1.62
C TYR A 160 6.14 4.20 -1.05
N ASN A 161 6.76 5.27 -0.53
CA ASN A 161 6.03 6.40 0.04
C ASN A 161 5.20 7.16 -1.01
N THR A 162 5.70 7.26 -2.24
CA THR A 162 4.98 7.88 -3.36
C THR A 162 3.76 7.06 -3.76
N ASP A 163 3.90 5.73 -3.88
CA ASP A 163 2.78 4.86 -4.24
C ASP A 163 1.67 4.87 -3.18
N LEU A 164 2.03 4.87 -1.89
CA LEU A 164 1.07 5.00 -0.79
C LEU A 164 0.43 6.38 -0.75
N ALA A 165 1.19 7.45 -1.01
CA ALA A 165 0.64 8.81 -1.10
C ALA A 165 -0.39 8.95 -2.23
N ASN A 166 -0.08 8.43 -3.42
CA ASN A 166 -1.01 8.42 -4.56
C ASN A 166 -2.29 7.64 -4.24
N CYS A 167 -2.17 6.53 -3.50
CA CYS A 167 -3.32 5.78 -3.01
C CYS A 167 -4.16 6.61 -2.04
N ALA A 168 -3.53 7.26 -1.04
CA ALA A 168 -4.23 8.10 -0.07
C ALA A 168 -4.95 9.28 -0.74
N GLU A 169 -4.30 9.93 -1.72
CA GLU A 169 -4.86 11.03 -2.48
C GLU A 169 -6.15 10.62 -3.21
N ALA A 170 -6.18 9.42 -3.80
CA ALA A 170 -7.38 8.90 -4.44
C ALA A 170 -8.57 8.93 -3.47
N TYR A 171 -8.38 8.54 -2.20
CA TYR A 171 -9.43 8.49 -1.18
C TYR A 171 -9.84 9.86 -0.61
N GLN A 172 -8.97 10.87 -0.70
CA GLN A 172 -9.26 12.23 -0.24
C GLN A 172 -10.07 13.03 -1.27
N ASN A 173 -9.89 12.74 -2.56
CA ASN A 173 -10.64 13.38 -3.62
C ASN A 173 -12.10 12.92 -3.58
N THR A 174 -12.99 13.84 -3.22
CA THR A 174 -14.44 13.64 -3.27
C THR A 174 -14.89 13.56 -4.72
N SER A 175 -15.77 12.60 -5.00
CA SER A 175 -16.34 12.28 -6.31
C SER A 175 -16.99 13.52 -6.94
N SER A 176 -16.24 14.26 -7.75
CA SER A 176 -16.72 15.43 -8.50
C SER A 176 -17.01 15.11 -9.97
N GLU A 177 -17.10 13.83 -10.33
CA GLU A 177 -17.33 13.36 -11.70
C GLU A 177 -18.38 12.25 -11.76
N SER A 178 -19.65 12.59 -11.50
CA SER A 178 -20.78 12.02 -12.24
C SER A 178 -22.01 12.93 -12.08
N GLU A 179 -22.15 13.91 -12.98
CA GLU A 179 -23.41 14.44 -13.53
C GLU A 179 -23.17 15.80 -14.22
N LYS A 180 -22.35 15.81 -15.29
CA LYS A 180 -22.67 16.66 -16.44
C LYS A 180 -23.63 15.87 -17.33
N GLY A 181 -24.83 15.66 -16.81
CA GLY A 181 -25.97 15.25 -17.62
C GLY A 181 -26.35 16.42 -18.51
N ASP A 182 -25.87 16.35 -19.75
CA ASP A 182 -26.60 16.72 -20.96
C ASP A 182 -27.96 17.41 -20.72
N MET A 183 -27.95 18.73 -20.52
CA MET A 183 -29.14 19.54 -20.76
C MET A 183 -29.26 19.69 -22.27
N GLY A 184 -29.93 18.71 -22.87
CA GLY A 184 -30.41 18.75 -24.25
C GLY A 184 -31.07 20.09 -24.52
N SER A 185 -30.42 20.85 -25.39
CA SER A 185 -30.82 22.18 -25.83
C SER A 185 -32.23 22.13 -26.40
N GLN A 186 -33.09 22.99 -25.86
CA GLN A 186 -34.43 23.25 -26.38
C GLN A 186 -34.35 23.67 -27.84
N SER A 187 -35.17 23.01 -28.65
CA SER A 187 -35.57 23.43 -29.98
C SER A 187 -36.30 24.78 -29.94
N SER A 188 -35.93 25.70 -30.85
CA SER A 188 -36.80 26.62 -31.62
C SER A 188 -35.87 27.49 -32.48
N GLN A 189 -35.70 27.16 -33.76
CA GLN A 189 -36.41 27.83 -34.87
C GLN A 189 -36.37 29.36 -34.77
N ASN A 190 -35.44 30.01 -35.49
CA ASN A 190 -35.78 30.95 -36.56
C ASN A 190 -34.52 31.45 -37.27
N ALA A 191 -34.25 31.01 -38.49
CA ALA A 191 -33.41 31.74 -39.42
C ALA A 191 -33.72 31.34 -40.87
N GLN A 192 -34.16 32.36 -41.62
CA GLN A 192 -33.87 32.58 -43.04
C GLN A 192 -34.61 31.72 -44.08
N VAL A 193 -35.64 32.32 -44.68
CA VAL A 193 -35.96 32.13 -46.10
C VAL A 193 -35.95 33.50 -46.77
N GLU A 194 -34.80 33.85 -47.34
CA GLU A 194 -34.69 34.79 -48.46
C GLU A 194 -34.22 33.95 -49.66
N ASN A 195 -35.07 33.76 -50.68
CA ASN A 195 -34.68 33.98 -52.07
C ASN A 195 -35.89 33.99 -53.04
N SER A 196 -35.94 35.07 -53.80
CA SER A 196 -36.51 35.35 -55.13
C SER A 196 -37.38 34.33 -55.86
N THR A 197 -38.54 34.79 -56.35
CA THR A 197 -38.79 35.04 -57.79
C THR A 197 -39.84 36.14 -57.93
#